data_AF-A0A011W044-F1
#
_entry.id   AF-A0A011W044-F1
#
_cell.length_a   1.000
_cell.length_b   1.000
_cell.length_c   1.000
_cell.angle_alpha   90.00
_cell.angle_beta   90.00
_cell.angle_gamma   90.00
#
_symmetry.space_group_name_H-M   'P 1'
#
loop_
_entity.id
_entity.type
_entity.pdbx_description
1 polymer ?
#
loop_
_entity_poly.entity_id
_entity_poly.type
_entity_poly.pdbx_seq_one_letter_code
_entity_poly.pdbx_strand_id
1 'polypeptide(L)'
;MRPIDADHLKETLDCLKCESDNKVIEKNTNQVLHDLMPQVIADEPTIEAEPVKHGHWIRGENKGFPEKPSMIWYCSVCGERIRYNDTPRKYQKIKKKVNEVNPRCRRCGARMDGESDA
;
A
#
# COMPACT_ATOMS: atom_id res chain seq x y z
N MET A 1 -14.61 2.08 5.26
CA MET A 1 -14.53 2.31 3.80
C MET A 1 -13.15 2.89 3.50
N ARG A 2 -12.46 2.49 2.43
CA ARG A 2 -11.14 3.04 2.06
C ARG A 2 -11.34 4.04 0.91
N PRO A 3 -10.88 5.29 1.01
CA PRO A 3 -10.90 6.21 -0.13
C PRO A 3 -10.09 5.63 -1.29
N ILE A 4 -10.59 5.83 -2.50
CA ILE A 4 -9.93 5.48 -3.76
C ILE A 4 -9.72 6.79 -4.49
N ASP A 5 -8.53 6.97 -5.07
CA ASP A 5 -8.24 8.08 -5.97
C ASP A 5 -9.04 7.85 -7.27
N ALA A 6 -10.06 8.67 -7.48
CA ALA A 6 -10.99 8.53 -8.60
C ALA A 6 -10.30 8.80 -9.94
N ASP A 7 -9.31 9.70 -9.97
CA ASP A 7 -8.59 10.06 -11.19
C ASP A 7 -7.59 8.96 -11.56
N HIS A 8 -6.84 8.46 -10.57
CA HIS A 8 -5.96 7.31 -10.79
C HIS A 8 -6.74 6.05 -11.23
N LEU A 9 -7.96 5.86 -10.72
CA LEU A 9 -8.82 4.76 -11.15
C LEU A 9 -9.25 4.92 -12.62
N LYS A 10 -9.62 6.12 -13.06
CA LYS A 10 -9.95 6.40 -14.47
C LYS A 10 -8.75 6.14 -15.39
N GLU A 11 -7.57 6.64 -15.03
CA GLU A 11 -6.33 6.40 -15.78
C GLU A 11 -6.02 4.90 -15.91
N THR A 12 -6.25 4.14 -14.84
CA THR A 12 -6.05 2.69 -14.84
C THR A 12 -7.03 2.01 -15.80
N LEU A 13 -8.31 2.42 -15.80
CA LEU A 13 -9.33 1.87 -16.71
C LEU A 13 -9.00 2.16 -18.18
N ASP A 14 -8.51 3.37 -18.50
CA ASP A 14 -8.08 3.74 -19.86
C ASP A 14 -6.93 2.87 -20.39
N CYS A 15 -6.08 2.37 -19.49
CA CYS A 15 -4.97 1.50 -19.86
C CYS A 15 -5.38 0.03 -20.06
N LEU A 16 -6.53 -0.40 -19.51
CA LEU A 16 -6.99 -1.78 -19.62
C LEU A 16 -7.56 -2.04 -21.01
N LYS A 17 -7.17 -3.15 -21.63
CA LYS A 17 -7.78 -3.61 -22.89
C LYS A 17 -8.19 -5.06 -22.74
N CYS A 18 -9.40 -5.37 -23.17
CA CYS A 18 -9.85 -6.73 -23.34
C CYS A 18 -9.48 -7.19 -24.75
N GLU A 19 -8.74 -8.28 -24.84
CA GLU A 19 -8.47 -9.01 -26.08
C GLU A 19 -9.20 -10.36 -26.01
N SER A 20 -10.02 -10.66 -27.00
CA SER A 20 -10.80 -11.91 -27.05
C SER A 20 -10.95 -12.38 -28.50
N ASP A 21 -10.95 -13.70 -28.70
CA ASP A 21 -11.28 -14.31 -29.99
C ASP A 21 -12.72 -13.99 -30.42
N ASN A 22 -13.61 -13.72 -29.45
CA ASN A 22 -14.96 -13.28 -29.71
C ASN A 22 -15.02 -11.74 -29.81
N LYS A 23 -15.10 -11.24 -31.04
CA LYS A 23 -15.15 -9.80 -31.35
C LYS A 23 -16.34 -9.06 -30.72
N VAL A 24 -17.45 -9.75 -30.46
CA VAL A 24 -18.61 -9.15 -29.77
C VAL A 24 -18.30 -8.93 -28.29
N ILE A 25 -17.67 -9.92 -27.65
CA ILE A 25 -17.24 -9.82 -26.24
C ILE A 25 -16.15 -8.75 -26.09
N GLU A 26 -15.16 -8.75 -26.98
CA GLU A 26 -14.07 -7.76 -27.00
C GLU A 26 -14.65 -6.34 -27.06
N LYS A 27 -15.51 -6.08 -28.04
CA LYS A 27 -16.15 -4.77 -28.22
C LYS A 27 -16.98 -4.35 -27.01
N ASN A 28 -17.85 -5.23 -26.52
CA ASN A 28 -18.75 -4.90 -25.41
C ASN A 28 -17.98 -4.67 -24.10
N THR A 29 -16.91 -5.44 -23.86
CA THR A 29 -16.10 -5.30 -22.65
C THR A 29 -15.31 -3.99 -22.67
N ASN A 30 -14.67 -3.66 -23.80
CA ASN A 30 -13.96 -2.40 -23.95
C ASN A 30 -14.92 -1.19 -23.88
N GLN A 31 -16.13 -1.31 -24.42
CA GLN A 31 -17.17 -0.29 -24.27
C GLN A 31 -17.55 -0.04 -22.80
N VAL A 32 -17.69 -1.11 -22.00
CA VAL A 32 -17.98 -0.96 -20.57
C VAL A 32 -16.81 -0.31 -19.84
N LEU A 33 -15.59 -0.77 -20.09
CA LEU A 33 -14.38 -0.30 -19.42
C LEU A 33 -14.08 1.18 -19.68
N HIS A 34 -14.21 1.62 -20.94
CA HIS A 34 -13.77 2.94 -21.36
C HIS A 34 -14.89 4.00 -21.39
N ASP A 35 -16.16 3.59 -21.53
CA ASP A 35 -17.25 4.56 -21.67
C ASP A 35 -18.15 4.57 -20.43
N LEU A 36 -18.57 3.40 -19.94
CA LEU A 36 -19.54 3.31 -18.84
C LEU A 36 -18.90 3.46 -17.47
N MET A 37 -17.77 2.80 -17.21
CA MET A 37 -17.12 2.87 -15.89
C MET A 37 -16.66 4.29 -15.51
N PRO A 38 -16.06 5.09 -16.42
CA PRO A 38 -15.69 6.47 -16.08
C PRO A 38 -16.88 7.36 -15.76
N GLN A 39 -18.05 7.13 -16.38
CA GLN A 39 -19.29 7.85 -16.07
C GLN A 39 -19.77 7.54 -14.66
N VAL A 40 -19.81 6.25 -14.28
CA VAL A 40 -20.17 5.85 -12.91
C VAL A 40 -19.25 6.50 -11.88
N ILE A 41 -17.94 6.55 -12.15
CA ILE A 41 -16.99 7.21 -11.23
C ILE A 41 -17.23 8.72 -11.13
N ALA A 42 -17.68 9.37 -12.21
CA ALA A 42 -17.94 10.81 -12.23
C ALA A 42 -19.25 11.21 -11.53
N ASP A 43 -20.25 10.33 -11.56
CA ASP A 43 -21.57 10.58 -10.96
C ASP A 43 -21.62 10.30 -9.46
N GLU A 44 -20.70 9.46 -8.95
CA GLU A 44 -20.62 9.15 -7.52
C GLU A 44 -20.00 10.32 -6.73
N PRO A 45 -20.51 10.63 -5.52
CA PRO A 45 -19.92 11.65 -4.68
C PRO A 45 -18.49 11.27 -4.29
N THR A 46 -17.52 12.05 -4.78
CA THR A 46 -16.12 11.91 -4.43
C THR A 46 -15.75 12.82 -3.25
N ILE A 47 -14.70 12.44 -2.53
CA ILE A 47 -14.06 13.28 -1.53
C ILE A 47 -12.64 13.57 -2.02
N GLU A 48 -12.21 14.82 -1.87
CA GLU A 48 -10.81 15.22 -2.05
C GLU A 48 -9.96 14.50 -0.99
N ALA A 49 -9.41 13.35 -1.38
CA ALA A 49 -8.53 12.56 -0.53
C ALA A 49 -7.08 12.96 -0.78
N GLU A 50 -6.34 13.28 0.28
CA GLU A 50 -4.89 13.44 0.14
C GLU A 50 -4.27 12.15 -0.43
N PRO A 51 -3.28 12.26 -1.34
CA PRO A 51 -2.56 11.11 -1.87
C PRO A 51 -2.04 10.23 -0.73
N VAL A 52 -2.10 8.91 -0.94
CA VAL A 52 -1.56 7.95 0.03
C VAL A 52 -0.06 8.21 0.16
N LYS A 53 0.39 8.62 1.36
CA LYS A 53 1.81 8.82 1.64
C LYS A 53 2.48 7.44 1.68
N HIS A 54 3.56 7.27 0.93
CA HIS A 54 4.37 6.04 0.92
C HIS A 54 5.63 6.24 1.76
N GLY A 55 6.06 5.18 2.46
CA GLY A 55 7.23 5.21 3.33
C GLY A 55 7.81 3.82 3.56
N HIS A 56 8.86 3.77 4.38
CA HIS A 56 9.51 2.53 4.79
C HIS A 56 9.94 2.62 6.25
N TRP A 57 10.07 1.47 6.90
CA TRP A 57 10.56 1.42 8.26
C TRP A 57 12.09 1.52 8.25
N ILE A 58 12.63 2.44 9.04
CA ILE A 58 14.07 2.63 9.25
C ILE A 58 14.43 1.94 10.57
N ARG A 59 15.38 1.00 10.54
CA ARG A 59 15.82 0.31 11.75
C ARG A 59 16.65 1.26 12.61
N GLY A 60 16.31 1.35 13.90
CA GLY A 60 17.07 2.16 14.84
C GLY A 60 18.41 1.50 15.21
N GLU A 61 19.33 2.30 15.73
CA GLU A 61 20.58 1.80 16.30
C GLU A 61 20.36 1.19 17.70
N ASN A 62 21.11 0.15 18.02
CA ASN A 62 21.15 -0.43 19.35
C ASN A 62 22.36 0.09 20.13
N LYS A 63 22.22 1.24 20.79
CA LYS A 63 23.32 1.93 21.48
C LYS A 63 23.98 1.11 22.60
N GLY A 64 23.30 0.11 23.16
CA GLY A 64 23.85 -0.76 24.21
C GLY A 64 24.55 -2.01 23.67
N PHE A 65 24.20 -2.47 22.47
CA PHE A 65 24.72 -3.70 21.87
C PHE A 65 24.74 -3.57 20.34
N PRO A 66 25.78 -2.96 19.74
CA PRO A 66 25.84 -2.72 18.31
C PRO A 66 25.81 -4.01 17.47
N GLU A 67 26.24 -5.15 18.04
CA GLU A 67 26.18 -6.47 17.40
C GLU A 67 24.76 -7.07 17.32
N LYS A 68 23.77 -6.50 18.03
CA LYS A 68 22.40 -7.03 18.09
C LYS A 68 21.42 -6.11 17.37
N PRO A 69 20.57 -6.65 16.47
CA PRO A 69 19.59 -5.83 15.76
C PRO A 69 18.64 -5.14 16.74
N SER A 70 18.38 -3.85 16.50
CA SER A 70 17.42 -3.09 17.31
C SER A 70 16.00 -3.54 17.03
N MET A 71 15.20 -3.62 18.10
CA MET A 71 13.75 -3.80 18.02
C MET A 71 13.01 -2.49 17.73
N ILE A 72 13.72 -1.36 17.70
CA ILE A 72 13.12 -0.05 17.47
C ILE A 72 13.16 0.27 15.98
N TRP A 73 12.04 0.72 15.44
CA TRP A 73 11.91 1.15 14.06
C TRP A 73 11.26 2.54 14.00
N TYR A 74 11.62 3.32 12.99
CA TYR A 74 11.14 4.67 12.77
C TYR A 74 10.45 4.79 11.41
N CYS A 75 9.36 5.54 11.35
CA CYS A 75 8.72 5.88 10.10
C CYS A 75 9.58 6.89 9.33
N SER A 76 9.91 6.60 8.07
CA SER A 76 10.67 7.52 7.22
C SER A 76 9.94 8.84 6.92
N VAL A 77 8.61 8.87 7.00
CA VAL A 77 7.79 10.05 6.65
C VAL A 77 7.62 11.01 7.83
N CYS A 78 7.38 10.50 9.04
CA CYS A 78 7.05 11.34 10.20
C CYS A 78 7.92 11.11 11.44
N GLY A 79 8.89 10.20 11.37
CA GLY A 79 9.78 9.87 12.49
C GLY A 79 9.13 9.10 13.64
N GLU A 80 7.87 8.68 13.50
CA GLU A 80 7.16 7.94 14.55
C GLU A 80 7.88 6.63 14.88
N ARG A 81 8.12 6.40 16.18
CA ARG A 81 8.80 5.20 16.68
C ARG A 81 7.83 4.06 16.97
N ILE A 82 8.21 2.85 16.58
CA ILE A 82 7.53 1.61 16.98
C ILE A 82 8.53 0.64 17.60
N ARG A 83 8.02 -0.27 18.44
CA ARG A 83 8.79 -1.42 18.94
C ARG A 83 8.29 -2.66 18.19
N TYR A 84 9.12 -3.19 17.31
CA TYR A 84 8.86 -4.45 16.63
C TYR A 84 9.35 -5.60 17.50
N ASN A 85 8.42 -6.41 18.00
CA ASN A 85 8.76 -7.63 18.72
C ASN A 85 8.67 -8.82 17.76
N ASP A 86 9.80 -9.42 17.43
CA ASP A 86 9.90 -10.53 16.49
C ASP A 86 9.78 -11.90 17.17
N THR A 87 9.49 -11.97 18.48
CA THR A 87 9.45 -13.25 19.22
C THR A 87 8.46 -14.21 18.54
N PRO A 88 8.95 -15.29 17.90
CA PRO A 88 8.07 -16.26 17.26
C PRO A 88 7.28 -16.96 18.36
N ARG A 89 5.95 -17.00 18.23
CA ARG A 89 5.12 -17.84 19.12
C ARG A 89 5.61 -19.29 18.95
N LYS A 90 5.60 -20.08 20.03
CA LYS A 90 6.13 -21.47 20.09
C LYS A 90 5.71 -22.37 18.91
N TYR A 91 4.60 -22.06 18.24
CA TYR A 91 4.01 -22.86 17.15
C TYR A 91 4.11 -22.21 15.75
N GLN A 92 4.61 -20.98 15.62
CA GLN A 92 4.80 -20.31 14.32
C GLN A 92 6.24 -19.78 14.22
N LYS A 93 7.08 -20.53 13.51
CA LYS A 93 8.52 -20.25 13.31
C LYS A 93 8.82 -19.16 12.27
N ILE A 94 7.82 -18.57 11.62
CA ILE A 94 8.04 -17.62 10.52
C ILE A 94 8.24 -16.22 11.10
N LYS A 95 9.48 -15.73 11.04
CA LYS A 95 9.82 -14.34 11.31
C LYS A 95 9.27 -13.47 10.17
N LYS A 96 8.22 -12.69 10.46
CA LYS A 96 7.66 -11.73 9.51
C LYS A 96 8.55 -10.50 9.41
N LYS A 97 8.49 -9.79 8.29
CA LYS A 97 9.12 -8.47 8.14
C LYS A 97 8.34 -7.41 8.91
N VAL A 98 8.98 -6.30 9.28
CA VAL A 98 8.31 -5.26 10.09
C VAL A 98 7.15 -4.62 9.33
N ASN A 99 7.24 -4.47 8.00
CA ASN A 99 6.19 -3.93 7.16
C ASN A 99 5.01 -4.89 6.96
N GLU A 100 5.22 -6.21 7.08
CA GLU A 100 4.12 -7.19 7.07
C GLU A 100 3.28 -7.13 8.35
N VAL A 101 3.93 -6.87 9.48
CA VAL A 101 3.26 -6.75 10.78
C VAL A 101 2.69 -5.35 11.00
N ASN A 102 3.39 -4.33 10.51
CA ASN A 102 3.03 -2.92 10.60
C ASN A 102 2.98 -2.30 9.19
N PRO A 103 1.93 -2.58 8.40
CA PRO A 103 1.83 -2.11 7.01
C PRO A 103 1.59 -0.61 6.88
N ARG A 104 1.28 0.08 7.99
CA ARG A 104 1.06 1.52 8.01
C ARG A 104 1.67 2.17 9.24
N CYS A 105 2.10 3.42 9.10
CA CYS A 105 2.45 4.25 10.24
C CYS A 105 1.18 4.64 11.01
N ARG A 106 1.15 4.37 12.32
CA ARG A 106 0.02 4.74 13.20
C ARG A 106 -0.19 6.25 13.36
N ARG A 107 0.82 7.08 13.04
CA ARG A 107 0.77 8.52 13.23
C ARG A 107 0.40 9.26 11.95
N CYS A 108 1.15 9.06 10.87
CA CYS A 108 0.89 9.78 9.60
C CYS A 108 0.07 8.98 8.59
N GLY A 109 -0.30 7.73 8.88
CA GLY A 109 -1.08 6.89 7.98
C GLY A 109 -0.32 6.36 6.77
N ALA A 110 0.97 6.71 6.61
CA ALA A 110 1.76 6.31 5.45
C ALA A 110 1.80 4.78 5.29
N ARG A 111 1.68 4.30 4.06
CA ARG A 111 1.81 2.89 3.69
C ARG A 111 3.29 2.51 3.67
N MET A 112 3.62 1.40 4.31
CA MET A 112 5.00 0.95 4.48
C MET A 112 5.33 -0.10 3.43
N ASP A 113 6.05 0.30 2.37
CA ASP A 113 6.34 -0.57 1.22
C ASP A 113 7.51 -1.53 1.48
N GLY A 114 8.23 -1.34 2.59
CA GLY A 114 9.33 -2.21 2.97
C GLY A 114 10.14 -1.70 4.15
N GLU A 115 11.28 -2.35 4.33
CA GLU A 115 12.39 -1.92 5.19
C GLU A 115 13.40 -1.23 4.27
N SER A 116 13.99 -0.10 4.67
CA SER A 116 15.20 0.39 4.01
C SER A 116 16.41 -0.23 4.71
N ASP A 117 17.11 -1.12 4.02
CA ASP A 117 18.45 -1.54 4.45
C ASP A 117 19.38 -0.35 4.21
N ALA A 118 19.71 0.38 5.28
CA ALA A 118 20.77 1.37 5.28
C ALA A 118 22.10 0.68 5.65
#